data_AF-A0A351JUQ4-F1
#
_entry.id   AF-A0A351JUQ4-F1
#
_cell.length_a   1.000
_cell.length_b   1.000
_cell.length_c   1.000
_cell.angle_alpha   90.00
_cell.angle_beta   90.00
_cell.angle_gamma   90.00
#
_symmetry.space_group_name_H-M   'P 1'
#
loop_
_entity.id
_entity.type
_entity.pdbx_description
1 polymer ?
#
loop_
_entity_poly.entity_id
_entity_poly.type
_entity_poly.pdbx_seq_one_letter_code
_entity_poly.pdbx_strand_id
1 'polypeptide(L)' 'MGRLKIELAKVYGFCPGVRRAVEMVEDHLTQRGPLATLGAIVHNAHVVDRLAAKGAEVVRALDEVTAPAVAITAHG' A
#
# COMPACT_ATOMS: atom_id res chain seq x y z
N MET A 1 15.84 -32.04 -23.16
CA MET A 1 15.44 -31.03 -22.14
C MET A 1 14.08 -31.41 -21.59
N GLY A 2 13.94 -31.63 -20.28
CA GLY A 2 12.63 -31.80 -19.65
C GLY A 2 11.84 -30.48 -19.64
N ARG A 3 10.51 -30.54 -19.77
CA ARG A 3 9.65 -29.35 -19.65
C ARG A 3 9.62 -28.88 -18.20
N LEU A 4 9.91 -27.59 -17.98
CA LEU A 4 9.65 -26.92 -16.71
C LEU A 4 8.14 -26.86 -16.48
N LYS A 5 7.68 -27.30 -15.31
CA LYS A 5 6.28 -27.20 -14.89
C LYS A 5 6.18 -26.09 -13.83
N ILE A 6 5.33 -25.11 -14.08
CA ILE A 6 5.01 -24.04 -13.13
C ILE A 6 3.64 -24.38 -12.54
N GLU A 7 3.55 -24.42 -11.22
CA GLU A 7 2.30 -24.63 -10.50
C GLU A 7 1.99 -23.40 -9.64
N LEU A 8 0.74 -22.94 -9.69
CA LEU A 8 0.26 -21.84 -8.88
C LEU A 8 -0.62 -22.39 -7.76
N ALA A 9 -0.49 -21.80 -6.58
CA ALA A 9 -1.38 -22.10 -5.47
C ALA A 9 -2.83 -21.73 -5.82
N LYS A 10 -3.81 -22.39 -5.18
CA LYS A 10 -5.23 -22.02 -5.34
C LYS A 10 -5.56 -20.65 -4.74
N VAL A 11 -4.83 -20.26 -3.69
CA VAL A 11 -4.97 -18.98 -3.00
C VAL A 11 -3.59 -18.35 -2.88
N TYR A 12 -3.42 -17.17 -3.45
CA TYR A 12 -2.17 -16.40 -3.44
C TYR A 12 -2.48 -14.91 -3.61
N GLY A 13 -1.55 -14.05 -3.20
CA GLY A 13 -1.69 -12.59 -3.32
C GLY A 13 -2.24 -11.92 -2.06
N PHE A 14 -3.06 -10.88 -2.25
CA PHE A 14 -3.55 -10.03 -1.16
C PHE A 14 -4.59 -10.74 -0.29
N CYS A 15 -4.38 -10.70 1.04
CA CYS A 15 -5.45 -11.00 1.98
C CYS A 15 -6.48 -9.86 2.01
N PRO A 16 -7.71 -10.08 2.52
CA PRO A 16 -8.74 -9.05 2.56
C PRO A 16 -8.33 -7.76 3.29
N GLY A 17 -7.56 -7.86 4.37
CA GLY A 17 -7.07 -6.70 5.12
C GLY A 17 -6.08 -5.85 4.32
N VAL A 18 -5.11 -6.49 3.68
CA VAL A 18 -4.15 -5.84 2.76
C VAL A 18 -4.87 -5.18 1.59
N ARG A 19 -5.83 -5.89 0.98
CA ARG A 19 -6.63 -5.35 -0.12
C ARG A 19 -7.36 -4.08 0.31
N ARG A 20 -8.09 -4.14 1.43
CA ARG A 20 -8.83 -2.99 1.97
C ARG A 20 -7.92 -1.81 2.28
N ALA A 21 -6.77 -2.03 2.91
CA ALA A 21 -5.85 -0.94 3.25
C ALA A 21 -5.32 -0.22 2.00
N VAL A 22 -4.96 -0.98 0.96
CA VAL A 22 -4.48 -0.42 -0.31
C VAL A 22 -5.60 0.32 -1.04
N GLU A 23 -6.80 -0.26 -1.14
CA GLU A 23 -7.96 0.36 -1.79
C GLU A 23 -8.36 1.68 -1.11
N MET A 24 -8.38 1.72 0.23
CA MET A 24 -8.69 2.95 0.97
C MET A 24 -7.72 4.10 0.68
N VAL A 25 -6.42 3.80 0.56
CA VAL A 25 -5.41 4.81 0.21
C VAL A 25 -5.57 5.24 -1.25
N GLU A 26 -5.75 4.30 -2.18
CA GLU A 26 -5.94 4.62 -3.61
C GLU A 26 -7.20 5.47 -3.85
N ASP A 27 -8.30 5.14 -3.18
CA ASP A 27 -9.55 5.89 -3.25
C ASP A 27 -9.40 7.30 -2.69
N HIS A 28 -8.72 7.45 -1.55
CA HIS A 28 -8.47 8.76 -0.96
C HIS A 28 -7.59 9.62 -1.87
N LEU A 29 -6.49 9.08 -2.38
CA LEU A 29 -5.60 9.81 -3.31
C LEU A 29 -6.34 10.29 -4.55
N THR A 30 -7.26 9.47 -5.07
CA THR A 30 -8.07 9.80 -6.25
C THR A 30 -9.13 10.86 -5.94
N GLN A 31 -9.81 10.78 -4.80
CA GLN A 31 -11.00 11.59 -4.52
C GLN A 31 -10.71 12.87 -3.72
N ARG A 32 -9.65 12.85 -2.90
CA ARG A 32 -9.36 13.88 -1.90
C ARG A 32 -7.96 14.46 -2.02
N GLY A 33 -7.06 13.79 -2.75
CA GLY A 33 -5.69 14.24 -2.99
C GLY A 33 -4.67 13.61 -2.04
N PRO A 34 -3.47 14.21 -1.92
CA PRO A 34 -2.34 13.63 -1.20
C PRO A 34 -2.64 13.28 0.27
N LEU A 35 -2.03 12.20 0.76
CA LEU A 35 -2.08 11.78 2.15
C LEU A 35 -0.72 11.23 2.59
N ALA A 36 -0.46 11.24 3.89
CA ALA A 36 0.69 10.58 4.49
C ALA A 36 0.28 9.21 5.04
N THR A 37 1.13 8.19 4.89
CA THR A 37 1.00 6.92 5.60
C THR A 37 2.03 6.87 6.72
N LEU A 38 1.59 6.60 7.95
CA LEU A 38 2.50 6.49 9.10
C LEU A 38 3.18 5.12 9.09
N GLY A 39 4.29 5.01 8.37
CA GLY A 39 4.93 3.76 7.99
C GLY A 39 4.42 3.23 6.65
N ALA A 40 5.03 2.16 6.16
CA ALA A 40 4.59 1.52 4.92
C ALA A 40 3.20 0.91 5.12
N ILE A 41 2.23 1.30 4.26
CA ILE A 41 0.84 0.81 4.35
C ILE A 41 0.78 -0.73 4.43
N VAL A 42 1.67 -1.41 3.69
CA VAL A 42 1.94 -2.84 3.69
C VAL A 42 3.42 -3.09 3.39
N HIS A 43 3.97 -4.24 3.81
CA HIS A 43 5.36 -4.64 3.50
C HIS A 43 5.51 -5.17 2.05
N ASN A 44 5.28 -4.31 1.07
CA ASN A 44 5.52 -4.60 -0.34
C ASN A 44 6.02 -3.33 -1.05
N ALA A 45 7.29 -3.33 -1.46
CA ALA A 45 7.93 -2.18 -2.08
C ALA A 45 7.19 -1.71 -3.34
N HIS A 46 6.78 -2.63 -4.23
CA HIS A 46 6.04 -2.26 -5.44
C HIS A 46 4.70 -1.57 -5.15
N VAL A 47 4.01 -1.95 -4.08
CA VAL A 47 2.78 -1.28 -3.65
C VAL A 47 3.09 0.10 -3.11
N VAL A 48 4.10 0.22 -2.24
CA VAL A 48 4.54 1.51 -1.68
C VAL A 48 4.94 2.48 -2.79
N ASP A 49 5.79 2.05 -3.72
CA ASP A 49 6.26 2.87 -4.85
C ASP A 49 5.09 3.31 -5.74
N ARG A 50 4.13 2.42 -6.01
CA ARG A 50 2.94 2.75 -6.80
C ARG A 50 2.07 3.81 -6.12
N LEU A 51 1.90 3.73 -4.80
CA LEU A 51 1.13 4.71 -4.03
C LEU A 51 1.88 6.03 -3.92
N ALA A 52 3.21 6.00 -3.75
CA ALA A 52 4.04 7.19 -3.76
C ALA A 52 3.96 7.94 -5.09
N ALA A 53 3.98 7.22 -6.22
CA ALA A 53 3.77 7.79 -7.55
C ALA A 53 2.38 8.43 -7.72
N LYS A 54 1.39 8.06 -6.89
CA LYS A 54 0.05 8.65 -6.84
C LYS A 54 -0.08 9.79 -5.82
N GLY A 55 0.98 10.12 -5.08
CA GLY A 55 1.00 11.21 -4.10
C GLY A 55 0.87 10.78 -2.64
N ALA A 56 1.06 9.50 -2.31
CA ALA A 56 1.22 9.09 -0.91
C ALA A 56 2.63 9.43 -0.39
N GLU A 57 2.72 10.03 0.78
CA GLU A 57 3.98 10.26 1.49
C GLU A 57 4.16 9.19 2.58
N VAL A 58 5.28 8.48 2.63
CA VAL A 58 5.56 7.56 3.74
C VAL A 58 6.37 8.30 4.80
N VAL A 59 5.81 8.43 6.00
CA VAL A 59 6.46 9.10 7.15
C VAL A 59 6.70 8.13 8.29
N ARG A 60 7.67 8.41 9.17
CA ARG A 60 7.98 7.58 10.35
C ARG A 60 7.39 8.11 11.63
N ALA A 61 7.10 9.40 11.68
CA ALA A 61 6.54 10.07 12.85
C ALA A 61 5.52 11.14 12.43
N LEU A 62 4.65 11.55 13.36
CA LEU A 62 3.55 12.48 13.08
C LEU A 62 4.02 13.91 12.80
N ASP A 63 5.20 14.29 13.29
CA ASP A 63 5.83 15.60 13.04
C ASP A 63 6.43 15.72 11.63
N GLU A 64 6.64 14.61 10.94
CA GLU A 64 7.06 14.56 9.53
C GLU A 64 5.88 14.75 8.56
N VAL A 65 4.63 14.74 9.04
CA VAL A 65 3.43 14.80 8.18
C VAL A 65 3.30 16.19 7.54
N THR A 66 3.35 16.23 6.20
CA THR A 66 3.08 17.45 5.42
C THR A 66 1.72 17.44 4.73
N ALA A 67 1.09 16.27 4.61
CA ALA A 67 -0.19 16.06 3.94
C ALA A 67 -1.40 16.36 4.86
N PRO A 68 -2.57 16.74 4.30
CA PRO A 68 -3.76 17.08 5.09
C PRO A 68 -4.45 15.87 5.75
N ALA A 69 -4.06 14.65 5.41
CA ALA A 69 -4.63 13.41 5.93
C ALA A 69 -3.53 12.39 6.24
N VAL A 70 -3.77 11.56 7.27
CA VAL A 70 -2.88 10.48 7.66
C VAL A 70 -3.63 9.15 7.63
N ALA A 71 -3.04 8.14 7.00
CA ALA A 71 -3.50 6.77 7.03
C ALA A 71 -2.61 5.92 7.96
N ILE A 72 -3.25 5.13 8.81
CA ILE A 72 -2.59 4.12 9.65
C ILE A 72 -2.42 2.83 8.85
N THR A 73 -1.29 2.15 9.05
CA THR A 73 -0.95 0.95 8.28
C THR A 73 -1.88 -0.23 8.57
N ALA A 74 -1.85 -1.25 7.70
CA ALA A 74 -2.59 -2.49 7.93
C ALA A 74 -2.14 -3.26 9.18
N HIS A 75 -1.02 -2.88 9.79
CA HIS A 75 -0.43 -3.57 10.94
C HIS A 75 -0.98 -3.08 12.30
N GLY A 76 -1.56 -1.88 12.34
CA GLY A 76 -1.92 -1.18 13.58
C GLY A 76 -0.92 -0.10 13.94
#